data_AF-A0AA51MWK6-F1
#
_entry.id   AF-A0AA51MWK6-F1
#
_cell.length_a   1.000
_cell.length_b   1.000
_cell.length_c   1.000
_cell.angle_alpha   90.00
_cell.angle_beta   90.00
_cell.angle_gamma   90.00
#
_symmetry.space_group_name_H-M   'P 1'
#
loop_
_entity.id
_entity.type
_entity.pdbx_description
1 polymer ?
#
loop_
_entity_poly.entity_id
_entity_poly.type
_entity_poly.pdbx_seq_one_letter_code
_entity_poly.pdbx_strand_id
1 'polypeptide(L)'
;MSNVPNSIEVEFNKCFNETNGDAPVVQCIGRAKSVQDYLRIIDEAFGNICPSNKNCQLWYRGQPQAGFNLIPRIARSPLSPNDEILFLSKFKSLAIPDVQYLPSFPIPNGPAAYWHWLFQMQHYGVPTRLMDWSRDAFVGLFFAVTQAPTDVGNDAAVWVLNPVILNQAFSFHSFVNPGYIPNVDEPIVDLYFGPNAQILGTTKPAAVIGPMNSPRIVAQRGTFTVFPRVADVTALNLFTDANKYLLKICIAAESIDLIKKQLTRYGITRFALFPDLCNIADEINLELMQEGQIPPS
;
A
#
# COMPACT_ATOMS: atom_id res chain seq x y z
N MET A 1 -33.91 -22.89 36.37
CA MET A 1 -33.11 -23.02 35.14
C MET A 1 -32.95 -21.64 34.56
N SER A 2 -31.81 -21.03 34.89
CA SER A 2 -31.40 -19.68 34.54
C SER A 2 -30.77 -19.67 33.14
N ASN A 3 -31.40 -18.99 32.18
CA ASN A 3 -30.75 -18.63 30.93
C ASN A 3 -30.04 -17.29 31.13
N VAL A 4 -28.71 -17.34 31.16
CA VAL A 4 -27.82 -16.18 31.14
C VAL A 4 -27.76 -15.68 29.70
N PRO A 5 -28.06 -14.40 29.39
CA PRO A 5 -27.78 -13.85 28.08
C PRO A 5 -26.27 -13.67 27.92
N ASN A 6 -25.73 -14.12 26.79
CA ASN A 6 -24.33 -14.02 26.42
C ASN A 6 -23.92 -12.54 26.36
N SER A 7 -23.08 -12.08 27.30
CA SER A 7 -22.64 -10.69 27.44
C SER A 7 -21.71 -10.19 26.32
N ILE A 8 -21.39 -11.04 25.34
CA ILE A 8 -20.45 -10.75 24.24
C ILE A 8 -21.15 -10.08 23.04
N GLU A 9 -22.43 -10.38 22.77
CA GLU A 9 -23.17 -9.75 21.66
C GLU A 9 -23.56 -8.28 21.95
N VAL A 10 -23.62 -7.90 23.22
CA VAL A 10 -24.12 -6.56 23.62
C VAL A 10 -23.02 -5.49 23.58
N GLU A 11 -21.73 -5.85 23.64
CA GLU A 11 -20.62 -4.88 23.54
C GLU A 11 -20.19 -4.57 22.09
N PHE A 12 -20.45 -5.45 21.13
CA PHE A 12 -20.07 -5.23 19.72
C PHE A 12 -20.97 -4.21 18.99
N ASN A 13 -22.24 -4.10 19.38
CA ASN A 13 -23.21 -3.20 18.73
C ASN A 13 -23.10 -1.72 19.17
N LYS A 14 -22.16 -1.35 20.04
CA LYS A 14 -22.00 0.05 20.50
C LYS A 14 -21.05 0.90 19.66
N CYS A 15 -20.31 0.31 18.71
CA CYS A 15 -19.43 1.07 17.81
C CYS A 15 -20.01 1.29 16.41
N PHE A 16 -21.18 0.73 16.09
CA PHE A 16 -21.84 0.91 14.80
C PHE A 16 -23.12 1.74 14.96
N ASN A 17 -22.92 3.00 15.33
CA ASN A 17 -23.90 4.01 14.92
C ASN A 17 -23.62 4.34 13.47
N GLU A 18 -24.66 4.22 12.65
CA GLU A 18 -24.79 4.74 11.30
C GLU A 18 -24.05 6.08 11.11
N THR A 19 -22.84 6.05 10.56
CA THR A 19 -22.22 7.24 9.99
C THR A 19 -22.60 7.30 8.52
N ASN A 20 -23.88 7.62 8.25
CA ASN A 20 -24.33 8.09 6.94
C ASN A 20 -23.79 9.51 6.69
N GLY A 21 -22.46 9.65 6.65
CA GLY A 21 -21.75 10.89 6.41
C GLY A 21 -20.32 10.64 5.97
N ASP A 22 -19.86 11.45 5.02
CA ASP A 22 -18.47 11.49 4.56
C ASP A 22 -17.57 11.80 5.77
N ALA A 23 -16.63 10.91 6.08
CA ALA A 23 -15.64 11.13 7.13
C ALA A 23 -14.20 10.69 6.75
N PRO A 24 -13.17 11.32 7.33
CA PRO A 24 -11.80 10.80 7.31
C PRO A 24 -11.70 9.48 8.08
N VAL A 25 -10.72 8.66 7.73
CA VAL A 25 -10.49 7.34 8.31
C VAL A 25 -9.28 7.39 9.24
N VAL A 26 -9.54 7.43 10.54
CA VAL A 26 -8.50 7.42 11.57
C VAL A 26 -8.62 6.23 12.52
N GLN A 27 -9.85 5.75 12.72
CA GLN A 27 -10.17 4.61 13.57
C GLN A 27 -10.03 3.28 12.85
N CYS A 28 -9.75 2.23 13.62
CA CYS A 28 -9.67 0.88 13.12
C CYS A 28 -11.05 0.21 13.15
N ILE A 29 -11.41 -0.52 12.09
CA ILE A 29 -12.64 -1.34 12.06
C ILE A 29 -12.54 -2.58 12.94
N GLY A 30 -11.30 -2.97 13.29
CA GLY A 30 -11.01 -4.10 14.14
C GLY A 30 -9.54 -4.11 14.55
N ARG A 31 -9.25 -4.86 15.61
CA ARG A 31 -7.89 -5.05 16.14
C ARG A 31 -7.55 -6.54 16.09
N ALA A 32 -6.75 -6.94 15.11
CA ALA A 32 -6.37 -8.34 14.88
C ALA A 32 -5.29 -8.79 15.85
N LYS A 33 -5.47 -9.99 16.44
CA LYS A 33 -4.50 -10.62 17.36
C LYS A 33 -3.88 -11.90 16.78
N SER A 34 -4.32 -12.29 15.59
CA SER A 34 -3.83 -13.46 14.86
C SER A 34 -4.08 -13.26 13.36
N VAL A 35 -3.45 -14.09 12.53
CA VAL A 35 -3.74 -14.13 11.09
C VAL A 35 -5.20 -14.50 10.84
N GLN A 36 -5.80 -15.37 11.65
CA GLN A 36 -7.21 -15.76 11.54
C GLN A 36 -8.14 -14.56 11.81
N ASP A 37 -7.87 -13.79 12.88
CA ASP A 37 -8.64 -12.58 13.17
C ASP A 37 -8.52 -11.57 12.05
N TYR A 38 -7.31 -11.40 11.51
CA TYR A 38 -7.05 -10.51 10.39
C TYR A 38 -7.87 -10.89 9.15
N LEU A 39 -7.91 -12.18 8.79
CA LEU A 39 -8.71 -12.66 7.66
C LEU A 39 -10.20 -12.46 7.89
N ARG A 40 -10.71 -12.74 9.10
CA ARG A 40 -12.11 -12.47 9.45
C ARG A 40 -12.47 -10.98 9.25
N ILE A 41 -11.61 -10.07 9.72
CA ILE A 41 -11.83 -8.63 9.56
C ILE A 41 -11.77 -8.21 8.08
N ILE A 42 -10.95 -8.88 7.25
CA ILE A 42 -10.94 -8.64 5.79
C ILE A 42 -12.25 -9.06 5.15
N ASP A 43 -12.81 -10.20 5.51
CA ASP A 43 -14.09 -10.66 4.97
C ASP A 43 -15.21 -9.66 5.31
N GLU A 44 -15.22 -9.13 6.54
CA GLU A 44 -16.10 -8.05 6.96
C GLU A 44 -15.85 -6.76 6.16
N ALA A 45 -14.59 -6.37 5.96
CA ALA A 45 -14.21 -5.21 5.16
C ALA A 45 -14.69 -5.34 3.70
N PHE A 46 -14.58 -6.53 3.12
CA PHE A 46 -15.07 -6.83 1.78
C PHE A 46 -16.58 -6.63 1.71
N GLY A 47 -17.35 -7.20 2.66
CA GLY A 47 -18.79 -6.99 2.73
C GLY A 47 -19.21 -5.52 2.84
N ASN A 48 -18.40 -4.68 3.50
CA ASN A 48 -18.71 -3.28 3.75
C ASN A 48 -18.40 -2.36 2.56
N ILE A 49 -17.26 -2.54 1.89
CA ILE A 49 -16.77 -1.57 0.88
C ILE A 49 -16.89 -2.06 -0.56
N CYS A 50 -17.25 -3.33 -0.76
CA CYS A 50 -17.45 -3.90 -2.08
C CYS A 50 -18.93 -3.87 -2.47
N PRO A 51 -19.29 -3.31 -3.64
CA PRO A 51 -20.66 -3.37 -4.15
C PRO A 51 -21.01 -4.79 -4.61
N SER A 52 -22.22 -5.27 -4.27
CA SER A 52 -22.66 -6.66 -4.44
C SER A 52 -22.69 -7.20 -5.89
N ASN A 53 -22.57 -6.35 -6.90
CA ASN A 53 -22.77 -6.70 -8.32
C ASN A 53 -21.56 -6.40 -9.24
N LYS A 54 -20.34 -6.21 -8.71
CA LYS A 54 -19.14 -5.94 -9.53
C LYS A 54 -17.92 -6.70 -9.03
N ASN A 55 -16.94 -6.92 -9.92
CA ASN A 55 -15.59 -7.37 -9.57
C ASN A 55 -14.95 -6.35 -8.61
N CYS A 56 -15.10 -6.57 -7.31
CA CYS A 56 -14.43 -5.78 -6.31
C CYS A 56 -12.99 -6.28 -6.13
N GLN A 57 -12.04 -5.36 -6.19
CA GLN A 57 -10.65 -5.65 -5.90
C GLN A 57 -10.24 -4.74 -4.74
N LEU A 58 -9.71 -5.33 -3.68
CA LEU A 58 -9.14 -4.59 -2.55
C LEU A 58 -7.62 -4.57 -2.64
N TRP A 59 -7.06 -3.45 -2.22
CA TRP A 59 -5.62 -3.22 -2.13
C TRP A 59 -5.22 -3.03 -0.67
N TYR A 60 -4.04 -3.51 -0.32
CA TYR A 60 -3.57 -3.61 1.07
C TYR A 60 -2.23 -2.92 1.23
N ARG A 61 -2.06 -2.18 2.34
CA ARG A 61 -0.78 -1.55 2.69
C ARG A 61 -0.51 -1.65 4.18
N GLY A 62 0.58 -2.31 4.55
CA GLY A 62 1.04 -2.40 5.92
C GLY A 62 1.87 -1.18 6.35
N GLN A 63 1.69 -0.76 7.59
CA GLN A 63 2.52 0.24 8.26
C GLN A 63 2.86 -0.24 9.68
N PRO A 64 4.09 0.00 10.16
CA PRO A 64 4.54 -0.46 11.47
C PRO A 64 3.88 0.27 12.65
N GLN A 65 3.25 1.43 12.41
CA GLN A 65 2.54 2.18 13.42
C GLN A 65 1.17 2.63 12.91
N ALA A 66 0.12 2.34 13.69
CA ALA A 66 -1.24 2.69 13.35
C ALA A 66 -1.47 4.21 13.30
N GLY A 67 -0.66 5.02 14.00
CA GLY A 67 -0.76 6.47 13.96
C GLY A 67 -0.29 7.12 12.65
N PHE A 68 0.38 6.38 11.76
CA PHE A 68 0.94 6.94 10.55
C PHE A 68 -0.13 7.24 9.49
N ASN A 69 -0.03 8.44 8.92
CA ASN A 69 -0.87 8.85 7.81
C ASN A 69 -0.41 8.23 6.48
N LEU A 70 -1.35 8.09 5.54
CA LEU A 70 -1.10 7.60 4.19
C LEU A 70 -0.64 8.75 3.29
N ILE A 71 0.65 9.07 3.40
CA ILE A 71 1.32 10.10 2.61
C ILE A 71 2.65 9.56 2.04
N PRO A 72 2.95 9.81 0.76
CA PRO A 72 4.18 9.33 0.13
C PRO A 72 5.41 10.03 0.73
N ARG A 73 6.58 9.41 0.57
CA ARG A 73 7.83 9.89 1.22
C ARG A 73 8.17 11.32 0.82
N ILE A 74 7.95 11.69 -0.44
CA ILE A 74 8.27 13.03 -0.95
C ILE A 74 7.35 14.13 -0.41
N ALA A 75 6.19 13.78 0.13
CA ALA A 75 5.22 14.74 0.67
C ALA A 75 5.33 14.88 2.19
N ARG A 76 6.36 14.28 2.80
CA ARG A 76 6.66 14.46 4.22
C ARG A 76 7.63 15.61 4.38
N SER A 77 7.30 16.54 5.28
CA SER A 77 8.19 17.66 5.64
C SER A 77 9.60 17.16 5.99
N PRO A 78 10.67 17.81 5.50
CA PRO A 78 10.68 19.10 4.79
C PRO A 78 10.50 19.03 3.26
N LEU A 79 10.19 17.85 2.71
CA LEU A 79 10.07 17.65 1.26
C LEU A 79 8.68 18.01 0.73
N SER A 80 8.61 18.28 -0.57
CA SER A 80 7.40 18.52 -1.34
C SER A 80 7.41 17.69 -2.64
N PRO A 81 6.24 17.24 -3.16
CA PRO A 81 6.16 16.67 -4.51
C PRO A 81 6.76 17.55 -5.61
N ASN A 82 6.87 18.86 -5.40
CA ASN A 82 7.54 19.78 -6.34
C ASN A 82 9.05 19.50 -6.45
N ASP A 83 9.67 18.92 -5.43
CA ASP A 83 11.09 18.55 -5.43
C ASP A 83 11.39 17.32 -6.30
N GLU A 84 10.36 16.60 -6.76
CA GLU A 84 10.50 15.35 -7.51
C GLU A 84 11.39 15.51 -8.75
N ILE A 85 11.28 16.67 -9.42
CA ILE A 85 12.07 16.96 -10.62
C ILE A 85 13.57 17.00 -10.34
N LEU A 86 13.97 17.45 -9.14
CA LEU A 86 15.37 17.50 -8.71
C LEU A 86 15.89 16.09 -8.43
N PHE A 87 15.11 15.27 -7.73
CA PHE A 87 15.45 13.87 -7.48
C PHE A 87 15.54 13.08 -8.79
N LEU A 88 14.57 13.25 -9.69
CA LEU A 88 14.54 12.61 -11.00
C LEU A 88 15.78 12.97 -11.83
N SER A 89 16.13 14.26 -11.89
CA SER A 89 17.31 14.73 -12.62
C SER A 89 18.60 14.11 -12.10
N LYS A 90 18.81 14.12 -10.76
CA LYS A 90 19.98 13.51 -10.12
C LYS A 90 20.01 12.00 -10.32
N PHE A 91 18.89 11.31 -10.12
CA PHE A 91 18.80 9.86 -10.28
C PHE A 91 19.14 9.44 -11.71
N LYS A 92 18.56 10.10 -12.72
CA LYS A 92 18.90 9.86 -14.12
C LYS A 92 20.40 10.01 -14.38
N SER A 93 21.01 11.10 -13.93
CA SER A 93 22.45 11.34 -14.14
C SER A 93 23.33 10.28 -13.48
N LEU A 94 22.97 9.83 -12.27
CA LEU A 94 23.75 8.84 -11.52
C LEU A 94 23.51 7.41 -11.97
N ALA A 95 22.34 7.11 -12.54
CA ALA A 95 21.98 5.78 -13.02
C ALA A 95 22.54 5.46 -14.41
N ILE A 96 23.07 6.43 -15.17
CA ILE A 96 23.61 6.22 -16.53
C ILE A 96 24.60 5.03 -16.61
N PRO A 97 25.59 4.88 -15.70
CA PRO A 97 26.55 3.79 -15.78
C PRO A 97 25.91 2.40 -15.68
N ASP A 98 24.79 2.30 -14.95
CA ASP A 98 24.12 1.03 -14.63
C ASP A 98 22.74 0.89 -15.30
N VAL A 99 22.40 1.78 -16.24
CA VAL A 99 21.05 1.89 -16.81
C VAL A 99 20.56 0.58 -17.44
N GLN A 100 21.49 -0.23 -17.98
CA GLN A 100 21.21 -1.52 -18.61
C GLN A 100 20.76 -2.61 -17.63
N TYR A 101 21.06 -2.44 -16.33
CA TYR A 101 20.67 -3.37 -15.27
C TYR A 101 19.36 -2.99 -14.59
N LEU A 102 18.76 -1.85 -14.99
CA LEU A 102 17.50 -1.42 -14.43
C LEU A 102 16.39 -2.39 -14.86
N PRO A 103 15.50 -2.82 -13.93
CA PRO A 103 14.38 -3.72 -14.26
C PRO A 103 13.50 -3.28 -15.45
N SER A 104 13.45 -1.99 -15.77
CA SER A 104 12.69 -1.42 -16.89
C SER A 104 13.48 -1.27 -18.21
N PHE A 105 14.70 -1.80 -18.32
CA PHE A 105 15.52 -1.60 -19.51
C PHE A 105 15.06 -2.46 -20.72
N PRO A 106 15.02 -1.93 -21.96
CA PRO A 106 15.29 -0.54 -22.33
C PRO A 106 14.16 0.39 -21.89
N ILE A 107 14.53 1.53 -21.31
CA ILE A 107 13.55 2.54 -20.89
C ILE A 107 12.91 3.13 -22.15
N PRO A 108 11.57 3.18 -22.25
CA PRO A 108 10.90 3.71 -23.43
C PRO A 108 11.21 5.20 -23.63
N ASN A 109 11.11 5.66 -24.86
CA ASN A 109 11.23 7.08 -25.21
C ASN A 109 9.90 7.81 -24.98
N GLY A 110 9.94 9.14 -24.94
CA GLY A 110 8.75 9.99 -24.88
C GLY A 110 8.11 10.08 -23.49
N PRO A 111 6.80 10.37 -23.41
CA PRO A 111 6.10 10.60 -22.13
C PRO A 111 6.18 9.42 -21.16
N ALA A 112 6.07 8.19 -21.67
CA ALA A 112 6.20 6.95 -20.87
C ALA A 112 7.53 6.87 -20.12
N ALA A 113 8.61 7.45 -20.65
CA ALA A 113 9.91 7.46 -19.99
C ALA A 113 9.83 8.03 -18.57
N TYR A 114 9.03 9.08 -18.35
CA TYR A 114 8.88 9.71 -17.04
C TYR A 114 8.40 8.72 -16.00
N TRP A 115 7.35 7.95 -16.29
CA TRP A 115 6.81 6.95 -15.37
C TRP A 115 7.82 5.86 -15.08
N HIS A 116 8.42 5.27 -16.10
CA HIS A 116 9.44 4.23 -15.92
C HIS A 116 10.56 4.69 -14.99
N TRP A 117 11.10 5.90 -15.19
CA TRP A 117 12.11 6.45 -14.29
C TRP A 117 11.58 6.65 -12.86
N LEU A 118 10.33 7.07 -12.70
CA LEU A 118 9.72 7.25 -11.38
C LEU A 118 9.54 5.92 -10.63
N PHE A 119 9.18 4.85 -11.33
CA PHE A 119 9.11 3.50 -10.75
C PHE A 119 10.50 2.97 -10.37
N GLN A 120 11.55 3.27 -11.16
CA GLN A 120 12.92 2.94 -10.77
C GLN A 120 13.35 3.71 -9.51
N MET A 121 13.06 5.02 -9.44
CA MET A 121 13.32 5.82 -8.25
C MET A 121 12.66 5.21 -7.01
N GLN A 122 11.38 4.86 -7.10
CA GLN A 122 10.63 4.22 -6.02
C GLN A 122 11.27 2.87 -5.62
N HIS A 123 11.64 2.05 -6.59
CA HIS A 123 12.27 0.74 -6.35
C HIS A 123 13.58 0.85 -5.55
N TYR A 124 14.43 1.84 -5.86
CA TYR A 124 15.69 2.11 -5.17
C TYR A 124 15.55 3.08 -3.98
N GLY A 125 14.33 3.41 -3.57
CA GLY A 125 14.06 4.18 -2.34
C GLY A 125 14.26 5.70 -2.47
N VAL A 126 14.46 6.22 -3.68
CA VAL A 126 14.42 7.67 -3.92
C VAL A 126 12.99 8.17 -3.69
N PRO A 127 12.78 9.28 -2.94
CA PRO A 127 11.44 9.79 -2.68
C PRO A 127 10.68 10.10 -3.98
N THR A 128 9.45 9.58 -4.08
CA THR A 128 8.50 9.88 -5.16
C THR A 128 7.12 10.18 -4.57
N ARG A 129 6.20 10.66 -5.41
CA ARG A 129 4.75 10.78 -5.10
C ARG A 129 3.97 9.49 -5.37
N LEU A 130 4.65 8.40 -5.72
CA LEU A 130 4.04 7.08 -5.74
C LEU A 130 3.94 6.54 -4.31
N MET A 131 2.87 5.80 -4.05
CA MET A 131 2.71 5.04 -2.82
C MET A 131 2.29 3.61 -3.17
N ASP A 132 3.03 2.64 -2.62
CA ASP A 132 2.87 1.23 -2.94
C ASP A 132 1.68 0.60 -2.21
N TRP A 133 1.00 -0.29 -2.91
CA TRP A 133 -0.07 -1.13 -2.40
C TRP A 133 0.12 -2.54 -2.93
N SER A 134 -0.47 -3.53 -2.26
CA SER A 134 -0.50 -4.91 -2.74
C SER A 134 -1.93 -5.34 -3.01
N ARG A 135 -2.14 -6.17 -4.03
CA ARG A 135 -3.40 -6.92 -4.21
C ARG A 135 -3.50 -8.16 -3.32
N ASP A 136 -2.54 -8.35 -2.42
CA ASP A 136 -2.44 -9.50 -1.52
C ASP A 136 -2.54 -9.03 -0.07
N ALA A 137 -3.54 -9.56 0.63
CA ALA A 137 -3.77 -9.27 2.04
C ALA A 137 -2.61 -9.70 2.93
N PHE A 138 -1.95 -10.82 2.63
CA PHE A 138 -0.83 -11.32 3.42
C PHE A 138 0.42 -10.45 3.25
N VAL A 139 0.63 -9.89 2.05
CA VAL A 139 1.72 -8.93 1.81
C VAL A 139 1.49 -7.66 2.63
N GLY A 140 0.25 -7.15 2.67
CA GLY A 140 -0.12 -6.03 3.54
C GLY A 140 0.18 -6.32 5.01
N LEU A 141 -0.22 -7.48 5.52
CA LEU A 141 0.05 -7.90 6.90
C LEU A 141 1.55 -8.07 7.17
N PHE A 142 2.28 -8.71 6.25
CA PHE A 142 3.72 -8.89 6.35
C PHE A 142 4.42 -7.55 6.53
N PHE A 143 4.09 -6.56 5.71
CA PHE A 143 4.68 -5.22 5.82
C PHE A 143 4.32 -4.49 7.11
N ALA A 144 3.13 -4.74 7.68
CA ALA A 144 2.73 -4.15 8.95
C ALA A 144 3.57 -4.68 10.11
N VAL A 145 3.94 -5.97 10.08
CA VAL A 145 4.64 -6.61 11.20
C VAL A 145 6.17 -6.67 11.05
N THR A 146 6.73 -6.51 9.84
CA THR A 146 8.17 -6.69 9.59
C THR A 146 8.97 -5.40 9.41
N GLN A 147 8.34 -4.23 9.24
CA GLN A 147 9.06 -2.95 9.19
C GLN A 147 9.53 -2.53 10.60
N ALA A 148 10.78 -2.10 10.75
CA ALA A 148 11.38 -1.70 12.04
C ALA A 148 11.08 -0.24 12.44
N PRO A 149 11.13 0.13 13.73
CA PRO A 149 11.01 -0.69 14.94
C PRO A 149 9.62 -0.57 15.56
N THR A 150 9.16 -1.68 16.10
CA THR A 150 8.16 -1.74 17.17
C THR A 150 8.67 -0.91 18.35
N ASP A 151 8.27 0.36 18.43
CA ASP A 151 8.12 0.98 19.75
C ASP A 151 7.19 0.03 20.51
N VAL A 152 7.76 -0.67 21.49
CA VAL A 152 7.06 -1.69 22.26
C VAL A 152 5.80 -1.06 22.85
N GLY A 153 4.64 -1.46 22.34
CA GLY A 153 3.33 -0.96 22.78
C GLY A 153 2.48 -0.24 21.72
N ASN A 154 3.02 0.12 20.56
CA ASN A 154 2.22 0.70 19.48
C ASN A 154 1.70 -0.36 18.52
N ASP A 155 0.39 -0.35 18.27
CA ASP A 155 -0.23 -1.20 17.26
C ASP A 155 0.30 -0.86 15.86
N ALA A 156 0.48 -1.88 15.02
CA ALA A 156 0.69 -1.69 13.59
C ALA A 156 -0.66 -1.54 12.87
N ALA A 157 -0.64 -1.22 11.58
CA ALA A 157 -1.88 -1.13 10.79
C ALA A 157 -1.74 -1.72 9.40
N VAL A 158 -2.85 -2.30 8.93
CA VAL A 158 -3.05 -2.60 7.51
C VAL A 158 -4.20 -1.74 7.00
N TRP A 159 -3.91 -0.95 5.98
CA TRP A 159 -4.91 -0.18 5.25
C TRP A 159 -5.52 -1.02 4.13
N VAL A 160 -6.83 -0.91 3.96
CA VAL A 160 -7.60 -1.60 2.93
C VAL A 160 -8.26 -0.56 2.03
N LEU A 161 -7.90 -0.54 0.77
CA LEU A 161 -8.35 0.43 -0.23
C LEU A 161 -9.22 -0.25 -1.28
N ASN A 162 -10.37 0.35 -1.58
CA ASN A 162 -11.12 0.11 -2.80
C ASN A 162 -10.67 1.12 -3.88
N PRO A 163 -9.75 0.73 -4.79
CA PRO A 163 -9.20 1.62 -5.81
C PRO A 163 -10.23 2.07 -6.83
N VAL A 164 -11.28 1.27 -7.05
CA VAL A 164 -12.35 1.60 -8.00
C VAL A 164 -13.17 2.77 -7.48
N ILE A 165 -13.55 2.75 -6.20
CA ILE A 165 -14.30 3.86 -5.59
C ILE A 165 -13.41 5.10 -5.48
N LEU A 166 -12.14 4.96 -5.10
CA LEU A 166 -11.18 6.09 -5.10
C LEU A 166 -11.12 6.77 -6.47
N ASN A 167 -11.04 5.98 -7.54
CA ASN A 167 -10.93 6.49 -8.91
C ASN A 167 -12.21 7.13 -9.46
N GLN A 168 -13.36 7.02 -8.79
CA GLN A 168 -14.58 7.74 -9.19
C GLN A 168 -14.42 9.27 -9.11
N ALA A 169 -13.41 9.76 -8.40
CA ALA A 169 -13.03 11.17 -8.40
C ALA A 169 -12.47 11.66 -9.76
N PHE A 170 -12.18 10.75 -10.68
CA PHE A 170 -11.59 11.05 -11.99
C PHE A 170 -12.45 10.48 -13.12
N SER A 171 -12.37 11.11 -14.28
CA SER A 171 -12.99 10.62 -15.52
C SER A 171 -11.90 10.09 -16.44
N PHE A 172 -11.30 8.94 -16.11
CA PHE A 172 -10.21 8.38 -16.91
C PHE A 172 -10.67 7.94 -18.31
N HIS A 173 -11.83 7.28 -18.40
CA HIS A 173 -12.42 6.92 -19.69
C HIS A 173 -13.93 6.94 -19.60
N SER A 174 -14.58 7.67 -20.50
CA SER A 174 -16.04 7.67 -20.62
C SER A 174 -16.61 6.38 -21.22
N PHE A 175 -15.76 5.58 -21.89
CA PHE A 175 -16.17 4.40 -22.67
C PHE A 175 -15.78 3.06 -22.03
N VAL A 176 -15.11 3.06 -20.88
CA VAL A 176 -14.70 1.83 -20.21
C VAL A 176 -15.70 1.48 -19.11
N ASN A 177 -15.95 0.19 -18.93
CA ASN A 177 -16.83 -0.29 -17.87
C ASN A 177 -16.37 0.20 -16.48
N PRO A 178 -17.30 0.52 -15.56
CA PRO A 178 -16.97 0.85 -14.19
C PRO A 178 -16.13 -0.25 -13.54
N GLY A 179 -15.01 0.12 -12.91
CA GLY A 179 -14.06 -0.86 -12.33
C GLY A 179 -12.66 -0.81 -12.95
N TYR A 180 -12.46 -0.01 -13.99
CA TYR A 180 -11.17 0.14 -14.62
C TYR A 180 -10.16 0.90 -13.76
N ILE A 181 -8.94 0.38 -13.69
CA ILE A 181 -7.80 1.03 -13.06
C ILE A 181 -6.77 1.25 -14.18
N PRO A 182 -6.44 2.51 -14.52
CA PRO A 182 -5.59 2.79 -15.67
C PRO A 182 -4.13 2.38 -15.40
N ASN A 183 -3.45 1.98 -16.46
CA ASN A 183 -2.00 1.90 -16.48
C ASN A 183 -1.40 3.30 -16.52
N VAL A 184 -0.29 3.52 -15.82
CA VAL A 184 0.44 4.78 -15.81
C VAL A 184 0.87 5.27 -17.20
N ASP A 185 1.11 4.37 -18.15
CA ASP A 185 1.52 4.70 -19.52
C ASP A 185 0.35 5.22 -20.38
N GLU A 186 -0.89 5.22 -19.87
CA GLU A 186 -2.02 5.75 -20.59
C GLU A 186 -1.98 7.29 -20.65
N PRO A 187 -2.22 7.91 -21.83
CA PRO A 187 -2.17 9.36 -21.99
C PRO A 187 -3.06 10.14 -21.02
N ILE A 188 -4.16 9.54 -20.57
CA ILE A 188 -5.04 10.19 -19.60
C ILE A 188 -4.38 10.33 -18.22
N VAL A 189 -3.58 9.34 -17.79
CA VAL A 189 -2.83 9.44 -16.53
C VAL A 189 -1.77 10.52 -16.64
N ASP A 190 -1.12 10.64 -17.80
CA ASP A 190 -0.19 11.73 -18.11
C ASP A 190 -0.84 13.12 -18.06
N LEU A 191 -2.09 13.25 -18.52
CA LEU A 191 -2.83 14.51 -18.45
C LEU A 191 -3.05 14.97 -17.00
N TYR A 192 -3.39 14.02 -16.11
CA TYR A 192 -3.68 14.32 -14.71
C TYR A 192 -2.42 14.41 -13.84
N PHE A 193 -1.45 13.54 -14.08
CA PHE A 193 -0.33 13.34 -13.16
C PHE A 193 1.02 13.40 -13.86
N GLY A 194 1.12 13.43 -15.18
CA GLY A 194 2.40 13.48 -15.89
C GLY A 194 3.23 14.73 -15.58
N PRO A 195 4.44 14.83 -16.17
CA PRO A 195 5.36 15.93 -15.89
C PRO A 195 4.82 17.30 -16.34
N ASN A 196 3.93 17.29 -17.33
CA ASN A 196 3.27 18.47 -17.91
C ASN A 196 1.77 18.52 -17.54
N ALA A 197 1.35 17.82 -16.49
CA ALA A 197 -0.04 17.82 -16.06
C ALA A 197 -0.55 19.24 -15.80
N GLN A 198 -1.78 19.52 -16.21
CA GLN A 198 -2.42 20.79 -15.90
C GLN A 198 -2.76 20.87 -14.42
N ILE A 199 -2.89 22.09 -13.89
CA ILE A 199 -3.33 22.31 -12.51
C ILE A 199 -4.67 21.60 -12.33
N LEU A 200 -4.67 20.55 -11.51
CA LEU A 200 -5.85 19.73 -11.29
C LEU A 200 -6.91 20.52 -10.53
N GLY A 201 -8.17 20.36 -10.94
CA GLY A 201 -9.32 20.74 -10.12
C GLY A 201 -9.50 19.86 -8.88
N THR A 202 -8.73 18.76 -8.76
CA THR A 202 -8.76 17.80 -7.64
C THR A 202 -7.37 17.58 -7.07
N THR A 203 -7.25 17.56 -5.74
CA THR A 203 -6.01 17.22 -5.02
C THR A 203 -5.95 15.76 -4.58
N LYS A 204 -6.93 14.94 -5.01
CA LYS A 204 -6.96 13.52 -4.68
C LYS A 204 -5.85 12.75 -5.41
N PRO A 205 -5.29 11.71 -4.80
CA PRO A 205 -4.48 10.74 -5.53
C PRO A 205 -5.38 9.81 -6.35
N ALA A 206 -4.81 9.18 -7.38
CA ALA A 206 -5.47 8.14 -8.16
C ALA A 206 -4.80 6.79 -7.98
N ALA A 207 -5.59 5.73 -7.99
CA ALA A 207 -5.12 4.36 -8.11
C ALA A 207 -4.73 4.06 -9.57
N VAL A 208 -3.54 3.51 -9.76
CA VAL A 208 -2.95 3.20 -11.08
C VAL A 208 -2.21 1.87 -11.05
N ILE A 209 -2.09 1.24 -12.23
CA ILE A 209 -1.24 0.07 -12.43
C ILE A 209 0.11 0.54 -12.99
N GLY A 210 1.18 0.26 -12.26
CA GLY A 210 2.55 0.54 -12.71
C GLY A 210 3.13 -0.60 -13.57
N PRO A 211 4.29 -0.37 -14.21
CA PRO A 211 5.01 -1.42 -14.92
C PRO A 211 5.43 -2.53 -13.94
N MET A 212 5.07 -3.78 -14.26
CA MET A 212 5.52 -4.97 -13.51
C MET A 212 6.93 -5.37 -13.96
N ASN A 213 7.87 -4.47 -13.73
CA ASN A 213 9.22 -4.54 -14.28
C ASN A 213 10.22 -5.29 -13.40
N SER A 214 9.86 -5.67 -12.16
CA SER A 214 10.75 -6.37 -11.25
C SER A 214 10.08 -7.61 -10.65
N PRO A 215 10.84 -8.71 -10.43
CA PRO A 215 10.35 -9.89 -9.71
C PRO A 215 9.74 -9.55 -8.36
N ARG A 216 10.32 -8.57 -7.65
CA ARG A 216 9.78 -8.01 -6.41
C ARG A 216 8.35 -7.46 -6.54
N ILE A 217 8.08 -6.62 -7.54
CA ILE A 217 6.73 -6.05 -7.74
C ILE A 217 5.73 -7.16 -8.08
N VAL A 218 6.15 -8.15 -8.88
CA VAL A 218 5.31 -9.30 -9.24
C VAL A 218 4.97 -10.14 -8.00
N ALA A 219 5.99 -10.52 -7.22
CA ALA A 219 5.84 -11.31 -5.99
C ALA A 219 4.93 -10.62 -4.97
N GLN A 220 5.08 -9.30 -4.82
CA GLN A 220 4.26 -8.49 -3.92
C GLN A 220 2.87 -8.16 -4.49
N ARG A 221 2.56 -8.59 -5.73
CA ARG A 221 1.34 -8.23 -6.47
C ARG A 221 1.09 -6.72 -6.46
N GLY A 222 2.17 -5.96 -6.66
CA GLY A 222 2.25 -4.52 -6.47
C GLY A 222 1.31 -3.71 -7.35
N THR A 223 0.75 -2.67 -6.76
CA THR A 223 -0.15 -1.66 -7.33
C THR A 223 0.13 -0.33 -6.66
N PHE A 224 -0.35 0.79 -7.21
CA PHE A 224 0.14 2.10 -6.78
C PHE A 224 -0.95 3.13 -6.73
N THR A 225 -0.81 4.08 -5.82
CA THR A 225 -1.51 5.36 -5.91
C THR A 225 -0.52 6.46 -6.27
N VAL A 226 -0.89 7.32 -7.20
CA VAL A 226 -0.11 8.51 -7.58
C VAL A 226 -0.74 9.75 -6.97
N PHE A 227 0.04 10.49 -6.18
CA PHE A 227 -0.40 11.77 -5.62
C PHE A 227 -0.16 12.91 -6.60
N PRO A 228 -0.97 13.97 -6.58
CA PRO A 228 -0.75 15.13 -7.44
C PRO A 228 0.55 15.86 -7.07
N ARG A 229 1.13 16.57 -8.04
CA ARG A 229 2.33 17.38 -7.83
C ARG A 229 1.92 18.76 -7.29
N VAL A 230 1.60 18.81 -6.01
CA VAL A 230 1.21 20.03 -5.27
C VAL A 230 2.03 20.14 -3.98
N ALA A 231 2.21 21.35 -3.47
CA ALA A 231 3.00 21.56 -2.26
C ALA A 231 2.33 20.96 -1.02
N ASP A 232 1.05 21.25 -0.83
CA ASP A 232 0.27 20.81 0.33
C ASP A 232 -0.53 19.55 -0.01
N VAL A 233 0.06 18.39 0.26
CA VAL A 233 -0.58 17.09 0.04
C VAL A 233 -1.43 16.71 1.25
N THR A 234 -2.73 16.50 1.02
CA THR A 234 -3.60 15.85 2.00
C THR A 234 -3.32 14.33 2.01
N ALA A 235 -3.11 13.77 3.20
CA ALA A 235 -2.96 12.32 3.34
C ALA A 235 -4.24 11.59 2.92
N LEU A 236 -4.11 10.41 2.30
CA LEU A 236 -5.25 9.67 1.72
C LEU A 236 -6.35 9.36 2.75
N ASN A 237 -5.96 9.14 4.00
CA ASN A 237 -6.87 8.82 5.09
C ASN A 237 -7.57 10.04 5.70
N LEU A 238 -7.17 11.25 5.34
CA LEU A 238 -7.71 12.51 5.89
C LEU A 238 -8.68 13.23 4.94
N PHE A 239 -8.91 12.69 3.74
CA PHE A 239 -9.97 13.21 2.87
C PHE A 239 -11.34 13.02 3.53
N THR A 240 -12.23 13.98 3.31
CA THR A 240 -13.55 13.98 3.95
C THR A 240 -14.38 12.78 3.55
N ASP A 241 -14.19 12.20 2.37
CA ASP A 241 -14.94 11.02 1.91
C ASP A 241 -14.13 9.73 1.96
N ALA A 242 -13.03 9.70 2.73
CA ALA A 242 -12.12 8.56 2.78
C ALA A 242 -12.81 7.26 3.20
N ASN A 243 -13.79 7.33 4.11
CA ASN A 243 -14.56 6.17 4.57
C ASN A 243 -15.33 5.43 3.47
N LYS A 244 -15.55 6.04 2.30
CA LYS A 244 -16.19 5.38 1.15
C LYS A 244 -15.30 4.38 0.44
N TYR A 245 -13.98 4.57 0.49
CA TYR A 245 -13.01 3.77 -0.27
C TYR A 245 -11.85 3.24 0.57
N LEU A 246 -11.73 3.61 1.84
CA LEU A 246 -10.62 3.24 2.70
C LEU A 246 -11.11 2.71 4.05
N LEU A 247 -10.48 1.64 4.52
CA LEU A 247 -10.65 1.09 5.86
C LEU A 247 -9.26 0.85 6.48
N LYS A 248 -9.24 0.74 7.81
CA LYS A 248 -8.02 0.53 8.59
C LYS A 248 -8.20 -0.62 9.56
N ILE A 249 -7.28 -1.58 9.54
CA ILE A 249 -7.22 -2.70 10.47
C ILE A 249 -6.01 -2.47 11.38
N CYS A 250 -6.22 -2.45 12.69
CA CYS A 250 -5.13 -2.39 13.66
C CYS A 250 -4.60 -3.80 13.90
N ILE A 251 -3.28 -3.94 14.05
CA ILE A 251 -2.62 -5.19 14.41
C ILE A 251 -2.08 -5.02 15.83
N ALA A 252 -2.54 -5.86 16.74
CA ALA A 252 -2.21 -5.78 18.14
C ALA A 252 -0.70 -5.88 18.37
N ALA A 253 -0.11 -4.87 19.03
CA ALA A 253 1.32 -4.80 19.31
C ALA A 253 1.84 -6.08 20.00
N GLU A 254 1.09 -6.60 20.98
CA GLU A 254 1.42 -7.81 21.73
C GLU A 254 1.37 -9.10 20.89
N SER A 255 0.78 -9.06 19.69
CA SER A 255 0.59 -10.21 18.82
C SER A 255 1.52 -10.21 17.60
N ILE A 256 2.35 -9.18 17.42
CA ILE A 256 3.23 -9.04 16.25
C ILE A 256 4.13 -10.28 16.06
N ASP A 257 4.77 -10.76 17.13
CA ASP A 257 5.67 -11.92 17.03
C ASP A 257 4.93 -13.24 16.77
N LEU A 258 3.71 -13.38 17.28
CA LEU A 258 2.85 -14.51 16.96
C LEU A 258 2.48 -14.49 15.47
N ILE A 259 2.04 -13.33 14.96
CA ILE A 259 1.63 -13.16 13.58
C ILE A 259 2.79 -13.39 12.62
N LYS A 260 4.00 -12.91 12.93
CA LYS A 260 5.22 -13.21 12.16
C LYS A 260 5.42 -14.72 12.00
N LYS A 261 5.36 -15.47 13.12
CA LYS A 261 5.50 -16.94 13.10
C LYS A 261 4.39 -17.62 12.29
N GLN A 262 3.16 -17.11 12.36
CA GLN A 262 2.04 -17.61 11.54
C GLN A 262 2.27 -17.36 10.05
N LEU A 263 2.69 -16.15 9.67
CA LEU A 263 3.02 -15.82 8.27
C LEU A 263 4.11 -16.74 7.71
N THR A 264 5.19 -16.96 8.46
CA THR A 264 6.24 -17.93 8.08
C THR A 264 5.67 -19.32 7.88
N ARG A 265 4.79 -19.79 8.79
CA ARG A 265 4.13 -21.10 8.66
C ARG A 265 3.25 -21.21 7.42
N TYR A 266 2.67 -20.11 6.96
CA TYR A 266 1.88 -20.04 5.73
C TYR A 266 2.73 -19.79 4.47
N GLY A 267 4.06 -19.79 4.58
CA GLY A 267 4.96 -19.57 3.44
C GLY A 267 5.12 -18.11 3.02
N ILE A 268 4.62 -17.16 3.83
CA ILE A 268 4.79 -15.72 3.59
C ILE A 268 6.09 -15.28 4.26
N THR A 269 7.20 -15.46 3.54
CA THR A 269 8.56 -15.16 4.02
C THR A 269 9.14 -13.91 3.33
N ARG A 270 10.24 -13.40 3.88
CA ARG A 270 10.97 -12.28 3.26
C ARG A 270 11.46 -12.67 1.86
N PHE A 271 12.02 -13.87 1.71
CA PHE A 271 12.44 -14.39 0.41
C PHE A 271 11.30 -14.46 -0.62
N ALA A 272 10.13 -14.96 -0.23
CA ALA A 272 8.98 -15.04 -1.13
C ALA A 272 8.54 -13.67 -1.68
N LEU A 273 8.72 -12.60 -0.90
CA LEU A 273 8.32 -11.23 -1.27
C LEU A 273 9.47 -10.38 -1.85
N PHE A 274 10.71 -10.78 -1.61
CA PHE A 274 11.91 -10.07 -2.04
C PHE A 274 12.91 -11.06 -2.67
N PRO A 275 12.59 -11.62 -3.85
CA PRO A 275 13.43 -12.62 -4.52
C PRO A 275 14.72 -12.03 -5.12
N ASP A 276 14.96 -10.73 -4.93
CA ASP A 276 16.13 -10.05 -5.48
C ASP A 276 17.41 -10.58 -4.81
N LEU A 277 18.48 -10.75 -5.60
CA LEU A 277 19.79 -11.26 -5.17
C LEU A 277 20.32 -10.59 -3.89
N CYS A 278 20.04 -9.30 -3.70
CA CYS A 278 20.44 -8.54 -2.53
C CYS A 278 19.88 -9.10 -1.20
N ASN A 279 18.77 -9.84 -1.22
CA ASN A 279 18.14 -10.41 -0.02
C ASN A 279 18.48 -11.90 0.16
N ILE A 280 19.13 -12.55 -0.81
CA ILE A 280 19.46 -13.98 -0.75
C ILE A 280 20.48 -14.28 0.36
N ALA A 281 21.45 -13.39 0.58
CA ALA A 281 22.46 -13.58 1.62
C ALA A 281 21.85 -13.58 3.03
N ASP A 282 20.95 -12.64 3.32
CA ASP A 282 20.21 -12.59 4.59
C ASP A 282 19.41 -13.88 4.83
N GLU A 283 18.78 -14.41 3.77
CA GLU A 283 17.96 -15.62 3.84
C GLU A 283 18.81 -16.87 4.09
N ILE A 284 19.91 -17.07 3.36
CA ILE A 284 20.81 -18.21 3.57
C ILE A 284 21.27 -18.25 5.03
N ASN A 285 21.64 -17.10 5.60
CA ASN A 285 22.02 -17.03 7.00
C ASN A 285 20.86 -17.41 7.94
N LEU A 286 19.65 -16.92 7.65
CA LEU A 286 18.45 -17.24 8.43
C LEU A 286 18.10 -18.74 8.36
N GLU A 287 18.16 -19.35 7.18
CA GLU A 287 17.90 -20.79 6.96
C GLU A 287 18.92 -21.63 7.72
N LEU A 288 20.22 -21.34 7.58
CA LEU A 288 21.28 -22.05 8.29
C LEU A 288 21.14 -21.93 9.82
N MET A 289 20.66 -20.79 10.33
CA MET A 289 20.33 -20.64 11.76
C MET A 289 19.13 -21.52 12.16
N GLN A 290 18.07 -21.57 11.33
CA GLN A 290 16.89 -22.39 11.59
C GLN A 290 17.18 -23.91 11.52
N GLU A 291 18.08 -24.31 10.62
CA GLU A 291 18.59 -25.68 10.50
C GLU A 291 19.59 -26.05 11.61
N GLY A 292 20.00 -25.09 12.44
CA GLY A 292 20.97 -25.28 13.51
C GLY A 292 22.41 -25.49 13.02
N GLN A 293 22.72 -25.12 11.77
CA GLN A 293 24.06 -25.23 11.18
C GLN A 293 25.00 -24.13 11.70
N ILE A 294 24.45 -22.98 12.09
CA ILE A 294 25.20 -21.84 12.65
C ILE A 294 24.46 -21.23 13.86
N PRO A 295 25.17 -20.62 14.83
CA PRO A 295 24.52 -20.01 16.00
C PRO A 295 23.63 -18.81 15.61
N PRO A 296 22.53 -18.56 16.36
CA PRO A 296 21.72 -17.36 16.17
C PRO A 296 22.54 -16.10 16.50
N SER A 297 22.40 -15.07 15.66
CA SER A 297 23.03 -13.74 15.83
C SER A 297 22.42 -12.94 16.97
#